data_AF-A0A946CQW2-F1
#
_entry.id   AF-A0A946CQW2-F1
#
_cell.length_a   1.000
_cell.length_b   1.000
_cell.length_c   1.000
_cell.angle_alpha   90.00
_cell.angle_beta   90.00
_cell.angle_gamma   90.00
#
_symmetry.space_group_name_H-M   'P 1'
#
loop_
_entity.id
_entity.type
_entity.pdbx_description
1 polymer ?
#
loop_
_entity_poly.entity_id
_entity_poly.type
_entity_poly.pdbx_seq_one_letter_code
_entity_poly.pdbx_strand_id
1 'polypeptide(L)'
;MSDTQKIADLFLDKKSVVSLSAQVDHERKVAIYDLLEENSFDPEGDFKGPFNLHLSIAENRLVFDVRDVSDGDLTKFTLPLSPLRSVIKDYFLVCDSYYKAIKVSS
;
A
#
# COMPACT_ATOMS: atom_id res chain seq x y z
N MET A 1 15.54 4.25 -20.44
CA MET A 1 14.61 3.39 -19.67
C MET A 1 13.45 4.27 -19.27
N SER A 2 12.22 3.83 -19.54
CA SER A 2 11.04 4.71 -19.50
C SER A 2 10.76 5.14 -18.05
N ASP A 3 10.80 6.45 -17.79
CA ASP A 3 10.51 7.11 -16.50
C ASP A 3 9.02 7.01 -16.09
N THR A 4 8.30 6.05 -16.68
CA THR A 4 6.85 5.91 -16.62
C THR A 4 6.40 4.61 -15.95
N GLN A 5 7.29 3.64 -15.70
CA GLN A 5 6.94 2.40 -15.00
C GLN A 5 6.89 2.64 -13.49
N LYS A 6 5.81 3.28 -13.07
CA LYS A 6 5.52 3.67 -11.69
C LYS A 6 4.03 3.70 -11.42
N ILE A 7 3.69 3.71 -10.15
CA ILE A 7 2.36 3.93 -9.61
C ILE A 7 2.12 5.44 -9.59
N ALA A 8 1.06 5.89 -10.25
CA ALA A 8 0.58 7.27 -10.18
C ALA A 8 -0.32 7.48 -8.97
N ASP A 9 -1.28 6.58 -8.77
CA ASP A 9 -2.25 6.66 -7.68
C ASP A 9 -2.48 5.31 -7.01
N LEU A 10 -2.79 5.35 -5.71
CA LEU A 10 -3.06 4.18 -4.90
C LEU A 10 -4.39 4.32 -4.15
N PHE A 11 -5.28 3.37 -4.36
CA PHE A 11 -6.60 3.30 -3.77
C PHE A 11 -6.70 2.08 -2.86
N LEU A 12 -7.15 2.30 -1.63
CA LEU A 12 -7.41 1.23 -0.68
C LEU A 12 -8.90 0.97 -0.55
N ASP A 13 -9.31 -0.29 -0.63
CA ASP A 13 -10.69 -0.68 -0.37
C ASP A 13 -11.09 -0.37 1.09
N LYS A 14 -12.08 0.51 1.24
CA LYS A 14 -12.60 0.97 2.54
C LYS A 14 -13.20 -0.16 3.39
N LYS A 15 -13.58 -1.29 2.80
CA LYS A 15 -14.05 -2.46 3.59
C LYS A 15 -12.90 -3.22 4.23
N SER A 16 -11.73 -3.17 3.60
CA SER A 16 -10.48 -3.77 4.09
C SER A 16 -9.74 -2.84 5.07
N VAL A 17 -9.98 -1.54 4.97
CA VAL A 17 -9.39 -0.52 5.85
C VAL A 17 -10.35 -0.23 7.01
N VAL A 18 -10.02 -0.72 8.20
CA VAL A 18 -10.71 -0.32 9.43
C VAL A 18 -10.60 1.21 9.56
N SER A 19 -11.68 1.89 10.00
CA SER A 19 -11.60 3.32 10.32
C SER A 19 -10.60 3.51 11.46
N LEU A 20 -9.45 4.11 11.15
CA LEU A 20 -8.39 4.33 12.13
C LEU A 20 -8.56 5.73 12.76
N SER A 21 -7.82 6.00 13.83
CA SER A 21 -7.78 7.35 14.42
C SER A 21 -7.21 8.36 13.41
N ALA A 22 -7.49 9.65 13.61
CA ALA A 22 -6.98 10.72 12.74
C ALA A 22 -5.44 10.70 12.58
N GLN A 23 -4.72 10.30 13.63
CA GLN A 23 -3.26 10.15 13.61
C GLN A 23 -2.83 9.04 12.64
N VAL A 24 -3.45 7.87 12.70
CA VAL A 24 -3.09 6.75 11.84
C VAL A 24 -3.48 7.02 10.39
N ASP A 25 -4.59 7.73 10.15
CA ASP A 25 -4.97 8.19 8.81
C ASP A 25 -3.93 9.17 8.23
N HIS A 26 -3.35 10.03 9.08
CA HIS A 26 -2.26 10.93 8.68
C HIS A 26 -0.99 10.14 8.37
N GLU A 27 -0.55 9.24 9.25
CA GLU A 27 0.61 8.37 9.03
C GLU A 27 0.47 7.56 7.73
N ARG A 28 -0.73 7.03 7.47
CA ARG A 28 -1.01 6.32 6.22
C ARG A 28 -0.88 7.20 4.99
N LYS A 29 -1.38 8.44 5.03
CA LYS A 29 -1.26 9.39 3.91
C LYS A 29 0.21 9.73 3.63
N VAL A 30 1.00 9.93 4.67
CA VAL A 30 2.45 10.15 4.54
C VAL A 30 3.12 8.94 3.92
N ALA A 31 2.86 7.73 4.42
CA ALA A 31 3.42 6.50 3.86
C ALA A 31 3.04 6.26 2.38
N ILE A 32 1.80 6.59 1.99
CA ILE A 32 1.37 6.50 0.58
C ILE A 32 2.09 7.55 -0.27
N TYR A 33 2.24 8.78 0.23
CA TYR A 33 2.95 9.84 -0.47
C TYR A 33 4.42 9.44 -0.74
N ASP A 34 5.13 9.00 0.30
CA ASP A 34 6.52 8.57 0.18
C ASP A 34 6.67 7.39 -0.80
N LEU A 35 5.73 6.43 -0.74
CA LEU A 35 5.68 5.33 -1.70
C LEU A 35 5.50 5.84 -3.14
N LEU A 36 4.57 6.77 -3.39
CA LEU A 36 4.30 7.27 -4.74
C LEU A 36 5.46 8.09 -5.32
N GLU A 37 6.23 8.80 -4.49
CA GLU A 37 7.40 9.57 -4.93
C GLU A 37 8.57 8.68 -5.34
N GLU A 38 8.82 7.57 -4.62
CA GLU A 38 10.04 6.76 -4.80
C GLU A 38 9.81 5.38 -5.44
N ASN A 39 8.57 5.04 -5.83
CA ASN A 39 8.29 3.70 -6.36
C ASN A 39 8.84 3.47 -7.78
N SER A 40 9.05 2.19 -8.06
CA SER A 40 9.18 1.62 -9.39
C SER A 40 8.20 0.45 -9.48
N PHE A 41 7.43 0.39 -10.56
CA PHE A 41 6.41 -0.63 -10.74
C PHE A 41 6.31 -1.04 -12.20
N ASP A 42 6.67 -2.29 -12.46
CA ASP A 42 6.75 -2.88 -13.80
C ASP A 42 6.03 -4.25 -13.77
N PRO A 43 4.71 -4.28 -13.98
CA PRO A 43 3.94 -5.51 -13.97
C PRO A 43 4.31 -6.39 -15.17
N GLU A 44 4.32 -7.71 -14.98
CA GLU A 44 4.64 -8.65 -16.07
C GLU A 44 3.63 -8.51 -17.23
N GLY A 45 4.15 -8.20 -18.42
CA GLY A 45 3.37 -7.96 -19.62
C GLY A 45 3.93 -6.78 -20.43
N ASP A 46 3.32 -6.49 -21.58
CA ASP A 46 3.65 -5.32 -22.40
C ASP A 46 2.74 -4.14 -22.03
N PHE A 47 2.75 -3.76 -20.75
CA PHE A 47 1.96 -2.65 -20.22
C PHE A 47 2.80 -1.38 -20.13
N LYS A 48 2.17 -0.23 -20.39
CA LYS A 48 2.82 1.08 -20.31
C LYS A 48 2.24 1.88 -19.17
N GLY A 49 3.07 2.14 -18.16
CA GLY A 49 2.70 3.01 -17.05
C GLY A 49 2.67 4.50 -17.43
N PRO A 50 2.33 5.37 -16.46
CA PRO A 50 2.13 5.03 -15.05
C PRO A 50 0.77 4.36 -14.78
N PHE A 51 0.62 3.78 -13.58
CA PHE A 51 -0.49 2.91 -13.23
C PHE A 51 -1.28 3.41 -12.02
N ASN A 52 -2.59 3.17 -12.03
CA ASN A 52 -3.43 3.28 -10.85
C ASN A 52 -3.52 1.89 -10.19
N LEU A 53 -3.24 1.81 -8.89
CA LEU A 53 -3.34 0.58 -8.12
C LEU A 53 -4.53 0.62 -7.17
N HIS A 54 -5.44 -0.33 -7.31
CA HIS A 54 -6.49 -0.58 -6.33
C HIS A 54 -6.12 -1.82 -5.50
N LEU A 55 -5.84 -1.60 -4.23
CA LEU A 55 -5.47 -2.64 -3.28
C LEU A 55 -6.66 -3.00 -2.38
N SER A 56 -6.87 -4.30 -2.21
CA SER A 56 -7.90 -4.85 -1.33
C SER A 56 -7.45 -6.17 -0.70
N ILE A 57 -8.14 -6.62 0.34
CA ILE A 57 -7.88 -7.92 0.95
C ILE A 57 -9.06 -8.85 0.68
N ALA A 58 -8.77 -10.01 0.09
CA ALA A 58 -9.74 -11.07 -0.13
C ALA A 58 -9.09 -12.42 0.24
N GLU A 59 -9.79 -13.25 1.01
CA GLU A 59 -9.34 -14.61 1.37
C GLU A 59 -7.89 -14.67 1.92
N ASN A 60 -7.52 -13.72 2.79
CA ASN A 60 -6.17 -13.59 3.36
C ASN A 60 -5.06 -13.39 2.28
N ARG A 61 -5.43 -12.80 1.14
CA ARG A 61 -4.54 -12.36 0.07
C ARG A 61 -4.69 -10.86 -0.16
N LEU A 62 -3.59 -10.20 -0.46
CA LEU A 62 -3.56 -8.84 -0.97
C LEU A 62 -3.83 -8.91 -2.48
N VAL A 63 -4.89 -8.26 -2.92
CA VAL A 63 -5.27 -8.16 -4.32
C VAL A 63 -4.68 -6.88 -4.88
N PHE A 64 -3.96 -7.00 -6.00
CA PHE A 64 -3.48 -5.91 -6.82
C PHE A 64 -4.36 -5.85 -8.05
N ASP A 65 -5.20 -4.82 -8.14
CA ASP A 65 -5.94 -4.48 -9.35
C ASP A 65 -5.22 -3.32 -10.04
N VAL A 66 -4.54 -3.63 -11.14
CA VAL A 66 -3.68 -2.71 -11.89
C VAL A 66 -4.46 -2.11 -13.03
N ARG A 67 -4.46 -0.78 -13.09
CA ARG A 67 -5.20 -0.01 -14.08
C ARG A 67 -4.31 1.02 -14.76
N ASP A 68 -4.72 1.46 -15.93
CA ASP A 68 -4.15 2.65 -16.54
C ASP A 68 -4.63 3.94 -15.82
N VAL A 69 -4.05 5.09 -16.19
CA VAL A 69 -4.40 6.40 -15.61
C VAL A 69 -5.83 6.86 -15.88
N SER A 70 -6.55 6.20 -16.80
CA SER A 70 -7.98 6.44 -17.07
C SER A 70 -8.87 5.44 -16.32
N ASP A 71 -8.31 4.71 -15.36
CA ASP A 71 -8.93 3.61 -14.60
C ASP A 71 -9.42 2.43 -15.46
N GLY A 72 -8.84 2.25 -16.65
CA GLY A 72 -9.05 1.06 -17.47
C GLY A 72 -8.36 -0.17 -16.88
N ASP A 73 -9.08 -1.29 -16.75
CA ASP A 73 -8.54 -2.53 -16.20
C ASP A 73 -7.41 -3.09 -17.11
N LEU A 74 -6.22 -3.32 -16.54
CA LEU A 74 -5.08 -3.92 -17.26
C LEU A 74 -4.84 -5.36 -16.83
N THR A 75 -4.61 -5.57 -15.53
CA THR A 75 -4.32 -6.90 -14.98
C THR A 75 -4.64 -6.97 -13.49
N LYS A 76 -4.81 -8.19 -12.98
CA LYS A 76 -5.12 -8.44 -11.59
C LYS A 76 -4.35 -9.65 -11.09
N PHE A 77 -3.65 -9.50 -9.97
CA PHE A 77 -2.95 -10.59 -9.32
C PHE A 77 -3.08 -10.51 -7.81
N THR A 78 -2.73 -11.59 -7.12
CA THR A 78 -2.87 -11.67 -5.67
C THR A 78 -1.62 -12.24 -5.01
N LEU A 79 -1.26 -11.67 -3.87
CA LEU A 79 -0.17 -12.13 -3.03
C LEU A 79 -0.72 -12.68 -1.71
N PRO A 80 -0.32 -13.88 -1.26
CA PRO A 80 -0.64 -14.33 0.08
C PRO A 80 -0.12 -13.33 1.13
N LEU A 81 -0.92 -13.03 2.16
CA LEU A 81 -0.46 -12.17 3.26
C LEU A 81 0.51 -12.89 4.20
N SER A 82 0.61 -14.22 4.14
CA SER A 82 1.44 -15.02 5.05
C SER A 82 2.92 -14.61 5.11
N PRO A 83 3.61 -14.25 4.00
CA PRO A 83 5.00 -13.82 4.04
C PRO A 83 5.17 -12.44 4.69
N LEU A 84 4.14 -11.59 4.64
CA LEU A 84 4.16 -10.25 5.23
C LEU A 84 3.88 -10.26 6.74
N ARG A 85 3.42 -11.39 7.30
CA ARG A 85 2.99 -11.46 8.71
C ARG A 85 4.08 -11.10 9.70
N SER A 86 5.33 -11.50 9.47
CA SER A 86 6.45 -11.14 10.36
C SER A 86 6.73 -9.63 10.29
N VAL A 87 6.86 -9.09 9.09
CA VAL A 87 7.11 -7.65 8.87
C VAL A 87 6.01 -6.80 9.48
N ILE A 88 4.74 -7.18 9.29
CA ILE A 88 3.59 -6.50 9.88
C ILE A 88 3.67 -6.53 11.42
N LYS A 89 4.03 -7.69 12.01
CA LYS A 89 4.20 -7.80 13.47
C LYS A 89 5.33 -6.93 13.99
N ASP A 90 6.47 -6.93 13.31
CA ASP A 90 7.63 -6.14 13.69
C ASP A 90 7.32 -4.64 13.63
N TYR A 91 6.60 -4.21 12.59
CA TYR A 91 6.07 -2.84 12.49
C TYR A 91 5.19 -2.47 13.70
N PHE A 92 4.22 -3.32 14.05
CA PHE A 92 3.37 -3.06 15.20
C PHE A 92 4.15 -3.00 16.52
N LEU A 93 5.17 -3.86 16.70
CA LEU A 93 6.01 -3.87 17.89
C LEU A 93 6.83 -2.58 18.02
N VAL A 94 7.42 -2.11 16.91
CA VAL A 94 8.19 -0.86 16.86
C VAL A 94 7.28 0.33 17.14
N CYS A 95 6.10 0.39 16.52
CA CYS A 95 5.12 1.45 16.77
C CYS A 95 4.67 1.44 18.24
N ASP A 96 4.28 0.28 18.79
CA ASP A 96 3.86 0.17 20.19
C ASP A 96 4.95 0.59 21.17
N SER A 97 6.22 0.22 20.90
CA SER A 97 7.37 0.68 21.68
C SER A 97 7.54 2.20 21.62
N TYR A 98 7.41 2.81 20.43
CA TYR A 98 7.47 4.26 20.24
C TYR A 98 6.35 4.98 21.00
N TYR A 99 5.11 4.51 20.87
CA TYR A 99 3.96 5.07 21.57
C TYR A 99 4.10 4.95 23.09
N LYS A 100 4.54 3.79 23.60
CA LYS A 100 4.77 3.59 25.03
C LYS A 100 5.87 4.51 25.57
N ALA A 101 6.98 4.68 24.86
CA ALA A 101 8.07 5.53 25.30
C ALA A 101 7.66 7.01 25.40
N ILE A 102 6.90 7.52 24.43
CA ILE A 102 6.44 8.91 24.43
C ILE A 102 5.41 9.15 25.55
N LYS A 103 4.53 8.19 25.80
CA LYS A 103 3.48 8.31 26.82
C LYS A 103 4.02 8.29 28.26
N VAL A 104 5.19 7.71 28.49
CA VAL A 104 5.88 7.68 29.81
C VAL A 104 6.76 8.91 30.02
N SER A 105 7.05 9.68 28.97
CA SER A 105 7.90 10.87 29.01
C SER A 105 7.12 12.18 29.25
N SER A 106 5.82 12.09 29.56
CA SER A 106 4.91 13.22 29.83
C SER A 106 4.55 13.30 31.30
#